data_AF-A0A1Y4FDE8-F1
#
_entry.id   AF-A0A1Y4FDE8-F1
#
_cell.length_a   1.000
_cell.length_b   1.000
_cell.length_c   1.000
_cell.angle_alpha   90.00
_cell.angle_beta   90.00
_cell.angle_gamma   90.00
#
_symmetry.space_group_name_H-M   'P 1'
#
loop_
_entity.id
_entity.type
_entity.pdbx_description
1 polymer ?
#
loop_
_entity_poly.entity_id
_entity_poly.type
_entity_poly.pdbx_seq_one_letter_code
_entity_poly.pdbx_strand_id
1 'polypeptide(L)'
;MFKKLIMWLFFTIVAGVLPIGFKWVVCEVAETPFTYSSVCSEVFFFNVILAADGLKELYDVDSDKNLKVLLFASLVFIIIILSAIYGILLLNDYKPMQLSFNMLYLYSKLFTVCCLIINFSIQILGGVSNND
;
A
#
# COMPACT_ATOMS: atom_id res chain seq x y z
N MET A 1 19.40 -2.53 12.22
CA MET A 1 18.04 -2.00 12.48
C MET A 1 17.80 -0.57 11.95
N PHE A 2 18.48 0.48 12.45
CA PHE A 2 18.17 1.90 12.11
C PHE A 2 18.34 2.27 10.61
N LYS A 3 19.41 1.82 9.96
CA LYS A 3 19.67 2.07 8.52
C LYS A 3 18.57 1.47 7.62
N LYS A 4 18.09 0.26 7.95
CA LYS A 4 17.05 -0.45 7.19
C LYS A 4 15.70 0.27 7.33
N LEU A 5 15.39 0.72 8.55
CA LEU A 5 14.15 1.46 8.85
C LEU A 5 14.10 2.84 8.17
N ILE A 6 15.22 3.57 8.11
CA ILE A 6 15.32 4.83 7.35
C ILE A 6 15.14 4.59 5.85
N MET A 7 15.77 3.56 5.30
CA MET A 7 15.67 3.24 3.87
C MET A 7 14.25 2.81 3.49
N TRP A 8 13.59 2.04 4.34
CA TRP A 8 12.18 1.69 4.19
C TRP A 8 11.26 2.92 4.26
N LEU A 9 11.50 3.83 5.21
CA LEU A 9 10.70 5.05 5.35
C LEU A 9 10.88 5.97 4.12
N PHE A 10 12.11 6.07 3.60
CA PHE A 10 12.38 6.80 2.36
C PHE A 10 11.69 6.14 1.16
N PHE A 11 11.78 4.83 1.01
CA PHE A 11 11.06 4.08 -0.02
C PHE A 11 9.55 4.28 0.07
N THR A 12 9.00 4.24 1.28
CA THR A 12 7.59 4.47 1.57
C THR A 12 7.14 5.87 1.13
N ILE A 13 7.94 6.91 1.42
CA ILE A 13 7.63 8.28 0.97
C ILE A 13 7.68 8.36 -0.56
N VAL A 14 8.73 7.83 -1.18
CA VAL A 14 8.89 7.89 -2.65
C VAL A 14 7.78 7.11 -3.35
N ALA A 15 7.49 5.89 -2.90
CA ALA A 15 6.44 5.03 -3.45
C ALA A 15 5.04 5.59 -3.22
N GLY A 16 4.82 6.47 -2.22
CA GLY A 16 3.55 7.15 -2.01
C GLY A 16 3.42 8.44 -2.83
N VAL A 17 4.44 9.29 -2.84
CA VAL A 17 4.38 10.64 -3.44
C VAL A 17 4.60 10.60 -4.95
N LEU A 18 5.49 9.74 -5.43
CA LEU A 18 5.89 9.72 -6.84
C LEU A 18 4.75 9.27 -7.78
N PRO A 19 3.97 8.21 -7.47
CA PRO A 19 2.82 7.84 -8.30
C PRO A 19 1.74 8.92 -8.39
N ILE A 20 1.50 9.65 -7.30
CA ILE A 20 0.56 10.79 -7.28
C ILE A 20 1.03 11.87 -8.25
N GLY A 21 2.32 12.23 -8.21
CA GLY A 21 2.90 13.21 -9.13
C GLY A 21 2.83 12.75 -10.60
N PHE A 22 3.16 11.49 -10.87
CA PHE A 22 3.05 10.93 -12.22
C PHE A 22 1.61 10.92 -12.73
N LYS A 23 0.65 10.49 -11.91
CA LYS A 23 -0.76 10.47 -12.30
C LYS A 23 -1.30 11.87 -12.56
N TRP A 24 -0.88 12.86 -11.78
CA TRP A 24 -1.25 14.26 -12.01
C TRP A 24 -0.81 14.73 -13.40
N VAL A 25 0.46 14.46 -13.80
CA VAL A 25 0.98 14.78 -15.13
C VAL A 25 0.20 14.03 -16.23
N VAL A 26 -0.09 12.75 -16.03
CA VAL A 26 -0.87 11.95 -17.00
C VAL A 26 -2.28 12.51 -17.16
N CYS A 27 -2.93 12.89 -16.07
CA CYS A 27 -4.26 13.50 -16.10
C CYS A 27 -4.25 14.84 -16.86
N GLU A 28 -3.22 15.66 -16.66
CA GLU A 28 -3.03 16.93 -17.38
C GLU A 28 -2.86 16.71 -18.89
N VAL A 29 -2.02 15.74 -19.30
CA VAL A 29 -1.83 15.37 -20.72
C VAL A 29 -3.10 14.75 -21.33
N ALA A 30 -3.88 14.01 -20.55
CA ALA A 30 -5.11 13.37 -20.99
C ALA A 30 -6.35 14.28 -20.94
N GLU A 31 -6.19 15.56 -20.56
CA GLU A 31 -7.28 16.52 -20.35
C GLU A 31 -8.37 16.01 -19.38
N THR A 32 -7.98 15.14 -18.45
CA THR A 32 -8.89 14.59 -17.42
C THR A 32 -8.70 15.37 -16.12
N PRO A 33 -9.78 15.78 -15.45
CA PRO A 33 -9.67 16.51 -14.20
C PRO A 33 -9.06 15.62 -13.12
N PHE A 34 -7.96 16.07 -12.53
CA PHE A 34 -7.38 15.42 -11.36
C PHE A 34 -8.27 15.70 -10.14
N THR A 35 -9.03 14.70 -9.71
CA THR A 35 -10.01 14.85 -8.63
C THR A 35 -9.54 14.18 -7.35
N TYR A 36 -10.29 14.38 -6.27
CA TYR A 36 -10.07 13.69 -5.01
C TYR A 36 -10.12 12.15 -5.14
N SER A 37 -10.95 11.62 -6.07
CA SER A 37 -10.98 10.19 -6.42
C SER A 37 -9.61 9.69 -6.87
N SER A 38 -8.93 10.48 -7.70
CA SER A 38 -7.62 10.18 -8.24
C SER A 38 -6.54 10.11 -7.16
N VAL A 39 -6.64 10.94 -6.12
CA VAL A 39 -5.74 10.83 -4.94
C VAL A 39 -6.05 9.56 -4.15
N CYS A 40 -7.34 9.28 -3.91
CA CYS A 40 -7.75 8.07 -3.19
C CYS A 40 -7.25 6.79 -3.87
N SER A 41 -7.33 6.70 -5.20
CA SER A 41 -6.82 5.52 -5.92
C SER A 41 -5.32 5.31 -5.66
N GLU A 42 -4.53 6.37 -5.67
CA GLU A 42 -3.08 6.27 -5.43
C GLU A 42 -2.77 5.84 -4.00
N VAL A 43 -3.59 6.23 -3.02
CA VAL A 43 -3.45 5.73 -1.64
C VAL A 43 -3.73 4.23 -1.57
N PHE A 44 -4.73 3.72 -2.30
CA PHE A 44 -4.97 2.28 -2.38
C PHE A 44 -3.82 1.54 -3.09
N PHE A 45 -3.30 2.09 -4.18
CA PHE A 45 -2.12 1.55 -4.86
C PHE A 45 -0.89 1.51 -3.97
N PHE A 46 -0.65 2.57 -3.21
CA PHE A 46 0.41 2.63 -2.21
C PHE A 46 0.25 1.57 -1.11
N ASN A 47 -0.96 1.34 -0.62
CA ASN A 47 -1.22 0.26 0.35
C ASN A 47 -0.93 -1.12 -0.25
N VAL A 48 -1.20 -1.33 -1.54
CA VAL A 48 -0.82 -2.57 -2.24
C VAL A 48 0.69 -2.74 -2.28
N ILE A 49 1.45 -1.68 -2.63
CA ILE A 49 2.91 -1.72 -2.64
C ILE A 49 3.46 -2.05 -1.24
N LEU A 50 2.93 -1.39 -0.20
CA LEU A 50 3.33 -1.67 1.18
C LEU A 50 3.04 -3.12 1.57
N ALA A 51 1.89 -3.66 1.23
CA ALA A 51 1.58 -5.05 1.55
C ALA A 51 2.48 -6.04 0.78
N ALA A 52 2.84 -5.72 -0.47
CA ALA A 52 3.77 -6.52 -1.27
C ALA A 52 5.22 -6.47 -0.74
N ASP A 53 5.68 -5.30 -0.28
CA ASP A 53 6.98 -5.16 0.38
C ASP A 53 7.02 -5.97 1.68
N GLY A 54 5.96 -5.91 2.49
CA GLY A 54 5.80 -6.74 3.67
C GLY A 54 5.85 -8.25 3.39
N LEU A 55 5.30 -8.71 2.25
CA LEU A 55 5.43 -10.12 1.83
C LEU A 55 6.87 -10.51 1.53
N LYS A 56 7.61 -9.63 0.84
CA LYS A 56 9.02 -9.85 0.53
C LYS A 56 9.84 -9.95 1.82
N GLU A 57 9.63 -9.04 2.75
CA GLU A 57 10.37 -9.07 4.02
C GLU A 57 9.99 -10.26 4.90
N LEU A 58 8.70 -10.62 4.94
CA LEU A 58 8.23 -11.80 5.66
C LEU A 58 8.89 -13.07 5.11
N TYR A 59 9.19 -13.13 3.81
CA TYR A 59 9.91 -14.25 3.20
C TYR A 59 11.32 -14.41 3.78
N ASP A 60 12.01 -13.30 4.06
CA ASP A 60 13.38 -13.26 4.58
C ASP A 60 13.47 -13.42 6.12
N VAL A 61 12.35 -13.36 6.85
CA VAL A 61 12.35 -13.56 8.32
C VAL A 61 12.34 -15.05 8.67
N ASP A 62 13.29 -15.47 9.50
CA ASP A 62 13.25 -16.77 10.19
C ASP A 62 12.34 -16.67 11.43
N SER A 63 11.09 -17.10 11.27
CA SER A 63 10.09 -17.16 12.34
C SER A 63 9.39 -18.52 12.35
N ASP A 64 8.57 -18.76 13.38
CA ASP A 64 7.69 -19.94 13.44
C ASP A 64 6.88 -20.09 12.13
N LYS A 65 6.91 -21.30 11.56
CA LYS A 65 6.29 -21.63 10.27
C LYS A 65 4.79 -21.31 10.27
N ASN A 66 4.10 -21.54 11.39
CA ASN A 66 2.66 -21.29 11.48
C ASN A 66 2.33 -19.79 11.46
N LEU A 67 3.13 -18.98 12.17
CA LEU A 67 2.98 -17.52 12.20
C LEU A 67 3.27 -16.92 10.82
N LYS A 68 4.33 -17.40 10.16
CA LYS A 68 4.73 -16.95 8.81
C LYS A 68 3.65 -17.23 7.77
N VAL A 69 3.07 -18.43 7.77
CA VAL A 69 1.98 -18.79 6.86
C VAL A 69 0.73 -17.93 7.10
N LEU A 70 0.38 -17.69 8.36
CA LEU A 70 -0.77 -16.86 8.71
C LEU A 70 -0.59 -15.41 8.23
N LEU A 71 0.56 -14.79 8.52
CA LEU A 71 0.88 -13.42 8.08
C LEU A 71 0.93 -13.32 6.55
N PHE A 72 1.49 -14.33 5.87
CA PHE A 72 1.55 -14.37 4.42
C PHE A 72 0.15 -14.42 3.81
N ALA A 73 -0.72 -15.30 4.31
CA ALA A 73 -2.10 -15.41 3.84
C ALA A 73 -2.89 -14.12 4.09
N SER A 74 -2.72 -13.49 5.26
CA SER A 74 -3.35 -12.20 5.58
C SER A 74 -2.91 -11.09 4.62
N LEU A 75 -1.61 -10.97 4.33
CA LEU A 75 -1.08 -9.97 3.41
C LEU A 75 -1.57 -10.19 1.97
N VAL A 76 -1.56 -11.44 1.47
CA VAL A 76 -2.10 -11.76 0.15
C VAL A 76 -3.58 -11.39 0.05
N PHE A 77 -4.38 -11.71 1.07
CA PHE A 77 -5.79 -11.36 1.10
C PHE A 77 -6.02 -9.85 1.08
N ILE A 78 -5.22 -9.08 1.83
CA ILE A 78 -5.25 -7.61 1.83
C ILE A 78 -4.89 -7.07 0.44
N ILE A 79 -3.84 -7.59 -0.21
CA ILE A 79 -3.44 -7.18 -1.57
C ILE A 79 -4.57 -7.38 -2.57
N ILE A 80 -5.26 -8.52 -2.53
CA ILE A 80 -6.38 -8.80 -3.45
C ILE A 80 -7.50 -7.76 -3.27
N ILE A 81 -7.91 -7.49 -2.03
CA ILE A 81 -8.97 -6.52 -1.75
C ILE A 81 -8.57 -5.11 -2.20
N LEU A 82 -7.37 -4.66 -1.83
CA LEU A 82 -6.89 -3.33 -2.17
C LEU A 82 -6.70 -3.15 -3.67
N SER A 83 -6.22 -4.18 -4.37
CA SER A 83 -6.06 -4.16 -5.83
C SER A 83 -7.40 -4.09 -6.55
N ALA A 84 -8.41 -4.81 -6.06
CA ALA A 84 -9.77 -4.74 -6.61
C ALA A 84 -10.37 -3.34 -6.43
N ILE A 85 -10.24 -2.74 -5.25
CA ILE A 85 -10.71 -1.37 -4.98
C ILE A 85 -9.96 -0.36 -5.85
N TYR A 86 -8.64 -0.48 -5.94
CA TYR A 86 -7.81 0.36 -6.82
C TYR A 86 -8.28 0.29 -8.27
N GLY A 87 -8.53 -0.90 -8.81
CA GLY A 87 -9.04 -1.07 -10.17
C GLY A 87 -10.40 -0.42 -10.40
N ILE A 88 -11.32 -0.51 -9.42
CA ILE A 88 -12.63 0.16 -9.48
C ILE A 88 -12.47 1.69 -9.51
N LEU A 89 -11.59 2.23 -8.65
CA LEU A 89 -11.32 3.68 -8.61
C LEU A 89 -10.65 4.18 -9.89
N LEU A 90 -9.70 3.41 -10.42
CA LEU A 90 -9.05 3.71 -11.70
C LEU A 90 -10.10 3.77 -12.83
N LEU A 91 -11.00 2.79 -12.88
CA LEU A 91 -12.07 2.75 -13.88
C LEU A 91 -13.04 3.94 -13.72
N ASN A 92 -13.32 4.36 -12.49
CA ASN A 92 -14.16 5.53 -12.21
C ASN A 92 -13.55 6.84 -12.73
N ASP A 93 -12.22 6.96 -12.74
CA ASP A 93 -11.54 8.15 -13.27
C ASP A 93 -11.71 8.29 -14.80
N TYR A 94 -11.90 7.18 -15.53
CA TYR A 94 -12.13 7.18 -16.98
C TYR A 94 -13.61 7.09 -17.36
N LYS A 95 -14.45 6.51 -16.50
CA LYS A 95 -15.90 6.38 -16.70
C LYS A 95 -16.62 6.74 -15.41
N PRO A 96 -17.29 7.91 -15.33
CA PRO A 96 -17.86 8.39 -14.08
C PRO A 96 -18.92 7.41 -13.56
N MET A 97 -18.70 6.88 -12.36
CA MET A 97 -19.65 6.06 -11.62
C MET A 97 -20.11 6.82 -10.37
N GLN A 98 -21.34 6.57 -9.92
CA GLN A 98 -21.83 7.11 -8.65
C GLN A 98 -21.26 6.29 -7.49
N LEU A 99 -20.01 6.56 -7.10
CA LEU A 99 -19.35 5.96 -5.95
C LEU A 99 -19.46 6.87 -4.71
N SER A 100 -19.66 6.26 -3.54
CA SER A 100 -19.64 6.99 -2.26
C SER A 100 -18.19 7.21 -1.80
N PHE A 101 -17.57 8.27 -2.31
CA PHE A 101 -16.15 8.59 -2.06
C PHE A 101 -15.83 8.81 -0.58
N ASN A 102 -16.79 9.31 0.23
CA ASN A 102 -16.58 9.50 1.67
C ASN A 102 -16.35 8.18 2.43
N MET A 103 -17.11 7.14 2.09
CA MET A 103 -16.93 5.81 2.70
C MET A 103 -15.61 5.17 2.24
N LEU A 104 -15.32 5.26 0.93
CA LEU A 104 -14.05 4.79 0.36
C LEU A 104 -12.82 5.43 1.01
N TYR A 105 -12.88 6.73 1.30
CA TYR A 105 -11.80 7.44 1.97
C TYR A 105 -11.60 6.98 3.42
N LEU A 106 -12.69 6.75 4.15
CA LEU A 106 -12.62 6.24 5.53
C LEU A 106 -11.97 4.84 5.55
N TYR A 107 -12.37 3.95 4.64
CA TYR A 107 -11.73 2.65 4.49
C TYR A 107 -10.26 2.76 4.08
N SER A 108 -9.93 3.66 3.14
CA SER A 108 -8.55 3.90 2.72
C SER A 108 -7.65 4.24 3.91
N LYS A 109 -8.09 5.15 4.80
CA LYS A 109 -7.33 5.51 6.01
C LYS A 109 -7.11 4.31 6.92
N LEU A 110 -8.17 3.55 7.19
CA LEU A 110 -8.11 2.34 8.01
C LEU A 110 -7.13 1.33 7.44
N PHE A 111 -7.21 1.05 6.14
CA PHE A 111 -6.30 0.12 5.47
C PHE A 111 -4.85 0.61 5.47
N THR A 112 -4.60 1.91 5.28
CA THR A 112 -3.26 2.48 5.34
C THR A 112 -2.65 2.32 6.73
N VAL A 113 -3.40 2.64 7.79
CA VAL A 113 -2.94 2.45 9.16
C VAL A 113 -2.64 0.98 9.44
N CYS A 114 -3.52 0.06 9.02
CA CYS A 114 -3.28 -1.38 9.16
C CYS A 114 -2.02 -1.83 8.40
N CYS A 115 -1.83 -1.40 7.15
CA CYS A 115 -0.65 -1.76 6.34
C CYS A 115 0.64 -1.24 6.97
N LEU A 116 0.63 -0.02 7.53
CA LEU A 116 1.77 0.54 8.24
C LEU A 116 2.08 -0.27 9.52
N ILE A 117 1.08 -0.63 10.32
CA ILE A 117 1.28 -1.42 11.55
C ILE A 117 1.86 -2.80 11.22
N ILE A 118 1.31 -3.47 10.20
CA ILE A 118 1.77 -4.81 9.79
C ILE A 118 3.20 -4.73 9.26
N ASN A 119 3.50 -3.78 8.37
CA ASN A 119 4.87 -3.60 7.85
C ASN A 119 5.86 -3.22 8.95
N PHE A 120 5.47 -2.35 9.88
CA PHE A 120 6.32 -1.99 11.00
C PHE A 120 6.61 -3.20 11.90
N SER A 121 5.61 -4.06 12.14
CA SER A 121 5.78 -5.31 12.89
C SER A 121 6.76 -6.25 12.18
N ILE A 122 6.65 -6.40 10.85
CA ILE A 122 7.54 -7.23 10.04
C ILE A 122 8.97 -6.69 10.05
N GLN A 123 9.15 -5.38 9.91
CA GLN A 123 10.46 -4.71 9.99
C GLN A 123 11.13 -4.91 11.36
N ILE A 124 10.36 -4.87 12.45
CA ILE A 124 10.89 -5.17 13.79
C ILE A 124 11.31 -6.64 13.87
N LEU A 125 10.45 -7.58 13.45
CA LEU A 125 10.74 -9.01 13.44
C LEU A 125 12.01 -9.35 12.63
N GLY A 126 12.11 -8.84 11.40
CA GLY A 126 13.28 -9.06 10.54
C GLY A 126 14.53 -8.27 10.94
N GLY A 127 14.36 -7.20 11.74
CA GLY A 127 15.45 -6.40 12.30
C GLY A 127 16.07 -7.01 13.56
N VAL A 128 15.30 -7.78 14.33
CA VAL A 128 15.77 -8.51 15.53
C VAL A 128 16.57 -9.75 15.13
N SER A 129 16.15 -10.48 14.08
CA SER A 129 16.81 -11.71 13.63
C SER A 129 18.22 -11.54 13.02
N ASN A 130 18.66 -10.32 12.73
CA ASN A 130 19.96 -10.01 12.10
C ASN A 130 21.01 -9.45 13.08
N ASN A 131 20.72 -9.46 14.38
CA ASN A 131 21.62 -8.95 15.42
C ASN A 131 22.32 -10.06 16.23
N ASP A 132 22.12 -11.33 15.85
CA ASP A 132 22.91 -12.49 16.30
C ASP A 132 23.88 -12.91 15.18
#